data_AF-A0A7S2EBT2-F1
#
_entry.id   AF-A0A7S2EBT2-F1
#
_cell.length_a   1.000
_cell.length_b   1.000
_cell.length_c   1.000
_cell.angle_alpha   90.00
_cell.angle_beta   90.00
_cell.angle_gamma   90.00
#
_symmetry.space_group_name_H-M   'P 1'
#
loop_
_entity.id
_entity.type
_entity.pdbx_description
1 polymer ?
#
loop_
_entity_poly.entity_id
_entity_poly.type
_entity_poly.pdbx_seq_one_letter_code
_entity_poly.pdbx_strand_id
1 'polypeptide(L)'
;DASPPAEAKAEEAGENKEATKKKAPPPQADVVIDVSKLDIRVGVITKAWEHEEADKLFCEEIDLGEEGGPRQIASGLKAHYGVDDLMGRKVLVLANLKKRKLVGFPSHGMVMCAVNEDGSKVVFVNPPEDAEIGERVMVDGFDGEPATENQILKKKMLDKIFPDLKTDEDGVATYKGVPMTAGSGKCMAQDGLANAEIS
;
A
#
# COMPACT_ATOMS: atom_id res chain seq x y z
N ASP A 1 79.28 1.37 -24.84
CA ASP A 1 78.87 0.87 -26.15
C ASP A 1 78.42 -0.57 -25.98
N ALA A 2 77.29 -0.92 -26.60
CA ALA A 2 76.69 -2.25 -26.76
C ALA A 2 76.10 -2.99 -25.52
N SER A 3 74.78 -3.17 -25.56
CA SER A 3 73.93 -4.06 -24.75
C SER A 3 74.38 -5.54 -24.75
N PRO A 4 73.82 -6.39 -23.87
CA PRO A 4 72.61 -7.14 -24.26
C PRO A 4 71.61 -7.46 -23.13
N PRO A 5 70.32 -7.72 -23.46
CA PRO A 5 69.37 -8.47 -22.64
C PRO A 5 69.07 -9.87 -23.22
N ALA A 6 69.05 -10.88 -22.36
CA ALA A 6 68.54 -12.25 -22.55
C ALA A 6 68.51 -12.87 -21.12
N GLU A 7 67.56 -13.68 -20.64
CA GLU A 7 66.85 -14.81 -21.24
C GLU A 7 65.82 -15.39 -20.23
N ALA A 8 65.02 -16.35 -20.72
CA ALA A 8 64.22 -17.39 -20.04
C ALA A 8 62.79 -17.04 -19.53
N LYS A 9 61.69 -17.59 -20.10
CA LYS A 9 61.15 -18.99 -20.05
C LYS A 9 60.95 -19.49 -18.60
N ALA A 10 59.85 -20.10 -18.17
CA ALA A 10 58.63 -20.63 -18.79
C ALA A 10 57.60 -20.97 -17.67
N GLU A 11 56.45 -21.49 -18.10
CA GLU A 11 55.56 -22.45 -17.39
C GLU A 11 54.31 -21.98 -16.64
N GLU A 12 53.34 -22.89 -16.74
CA GLU A 12 51.88 -22.83 -16.61
C GLU A 12 51.36 -22.59 -15.18
N ALA A 13 50.15 -22.00 -15.10
CA ALA A 13 49.21 -22.31 -14.03
C ALA A 13 47.77 -22.07 -14.52
N GLY A 14 47.00 -23.15 -14.60
CA GLY A 14 45.55 -23.08 -14.75
C GLY A 14 44.88 -22.68 -13.44
N GLU A 15 43.81 -21.90 -13.52
CA GLU A 15 42.96 -21.60 -12.36
C GLU A 15 41.47 -21.67 -12.71
N ASN A 16 40.91 -22.82 -12.35
CA ASN A 16 39.61 -23.12 -11.76
C ASN A 16 38.49 -22.05 -11.84
N LYS A 17 37.46 -22.35 -12.65
CA LYS A 17 36.15 -21.69 -12.59
C LYS A 17 35.37 -22.20 -11.37
N GLU A 18 35.38 -21.45 -10.28
CA GLU A 18 34.44 -21.63 -9.17
C GLU A 18 33.03 -21.22 -9.62
N ALA A 19 32.22 -22.22 -9.95
CA ALA A 19 30.78 -22.10 -10.08
C ALA A 19 30.18 -21.88 -8.69
N THR A 20 29.88 -20.62 -8.35
CA THR A 20 29.02 -20.29 -7.21
C THR A 20 27.64 -20.94 -7.41
N LYS A 21 27.44 -22.09 -6.76
CA LYS A 21 26.13 -22.71 -6.57
C LYS A 21 25.25 -21.72 -5.81
N LYS A 22 24.34 -21.06 -6.54
CA LYS A 22 23.17 -20.39 -5.95
C LYS A 22 22.42 -21.44 -5.14
N LYS A 23 22.45 -21.32 -3.80
CA LYS A 23 21.53 -22.05 -2.93
C LYS A 23 20.11 -21.72 -3.40
N ALA A 24 19.38 -22.73 -3.82
CA ALA A 24 17.96 -22.60 -4.12
C ALA A 24 17.26 -22.05 -2.87
N PRO A 25 16.36 -21.06 -3.00
CA PRO A 25 15.57 -20.62 -1.87
C PRO A 25 14.79 -21.83 -1.30
N PRO A 26 14.63 -21.90 0.03
CA PRO A 26 13.86 -22.96 0.66
C PRO A 26 12.45 -23.03 0.05
N PRO A 27 11.83 -24.22 0.04
CA PRO A 27 10.50 -24.40 -0.51
C PRO A 27 9.56 -23.38 0.13
N GLN A 28 8.94 -22.55 -0.71
CA GLN A 28 7.92 -21.62 -0.26
C GLN A 28 6.79 -22.46 0.30
N ALA A 29 6.65 -22.49 1.62
CA ALA A 29 5.35 -22.76 2.23
C ALA A 29 4.35 -21.82 1.53
N ASP A 30 3.20 -22.35 1.11
CA ASP A 30 2.16 -21.57 0.48
C ASP A 30 1.80 -20.40 1.40
N VAL A 31 2.32 -19.22 1.07
CA VAL A 31 2.06 -18.01 1.85
C VAL A 31 0.59 -17.73 1.68
N VAL A 32 -0.18 -17.89 2.76
CA VAL A 32 -1.59 -17.52 2.79
C VAL A 32 -1.70 -16.04 2.42
N ILE A 33 -2.56 -15.74 1.45
CA ILE A 33 -2.81 -14.39 0.96
C ILE A 33 -4.20 -14.00 1.44
N ASP A 34 -4.21 -13.13 2.44
CA ASP A 34 -5.39 -12.58 3.10
C ASP A 34 -5.10 -11.14 3.53
N VAL A 35 -6.07 -10.47 4.16
CA VAL A 35 -5.99 -9.07 4.57
C VAL A 35 -4.82 -8.76 5.50
N SER A 36 -4.27 -9.73 6.25
CA SER A 36 -3.09 -9.53 7.10
C SER A 36 -1.85 -9.11 6.31
N LYS A 37 -1.85 -9.32 4.99
CA LYS A 37 -0.76 -8.91 4.10
C LYS A 37 -0.87 -7.46 3.67
N LEU A 38 -2.01 -6.81 3.84
CA LEU A 38 -2.16 -5.38 3.60
C LEU A 38 -1.70 -4.60 4.84
N ASP A 39 -0.93 -3.53 4.61
CA ASP A 39 -0.59 -2.56 5.65
C ASP A 39 -1.58 -1.40 5.55
N ILE A 40 -2.77 -1.55 6.13
CA ILE A 40 -3.78 -0.49 6.15
C ILE A 40 -3.61 0.27 7.47
N ARG A 41 -3.37 1.58 7.38
CA ARG A 41 -3.13 2.43 8.55
C ARG A 41 -4.05 3.63 8.59
N VAL A 42 -4.29 4.12 9.79
CA VAL A 42 -4.96 5.39 10.03
C VAL A 42 -3.99 6.53 9.67
N GLY A 43 -4.46 7.46 8.86
CA GLY A 43 -3.72 8.65 8.47
C GLY A 43 -4.56 9.91 8.62
N VAL A 44 -3.90 11.07 8.65
CA VAL A 44 -4.57 12.37 8.60
C VAL A 44 -4.08 13.17 7.40
N ILE A 45 -5.02 13.72 6.62
CA ILE A 45 -4.68 14.58 5.50
C ILE A 45 -4.23 15.93 6.04
N THR A 46 -2.94 16.23 5.95
CA THR A 46 -2.35 17.50 6.40
C THR A 46 -2.41 18.58 5.33
N LYS A 47 -2.50 18.17 4.06
CA LYS A 47 -2.60 19.07 2.92
C LYS A 47 -3.31 18.37 1.77
N ALA A 48 -4.15 19.10 1.04
CA ALA A 48 -4.78 18.64 -0.19
C ALA A 48 -4.83 19.78 -1.22
N TRP A 49 -4.67 19.45 -2.50
CA TRP A 49 -4.83 20.38 -3.61
C TRP A 49 -5.19 19.64 -4.89
N GLU A 50 -5.71 20.35 -5.89
CA GLU A 50 -6.01 19.76 -7.20
C GLU A 50 -4.74 19.46 -8.00
N HIS A 51 -4.73 18.32 -8.69
CA HIS A 51 -3.64 18.00 -9.60
C HIS A 51 -3.69 18.91 -10.85
N GLU A 52 -2.58 19.58 -11.16
CA GLU A 52 -2.51 20.59 -12.24
C GLU A 52 -2.84 20.01 -13.62
N GLU A 53 -2.36 18.79 -13.91
CA GLU A 53 -2.56 18.13 -15.23
C GLU A 53 -3.67 17.08 -15.25
N ALA A 54 -4.36 16.82 -14.13
CA ALA A 54 -5.29 15.69 -14.03
C ALA A 54 -6.62 16.10 -13.39
N ASP A 55 -7.66 16.16 -14.22
CA ASP A 55 -8.99 16.66 -13.83
C ASP A 55 -9.73 15.80 -12.79
N LYS A 56 -9.25 14.58 -12.53
CA LYS A 56 -9.87 13.63 -11.61
C LYS A 56 -9.09 13.43 -10.32
N LEU A 57 -7.88 13.98 -10.21
CA LEU A 57 -6.99 13.69 -9.11
C LEU A 57 -6.88 14.87 -8.15
N PHE A 58 -6.92 14.55 -6.86
CA PHE A 58 -6.32 15.36 -5.83
C PHE A 58 -4.89 14.87 -5.56
N CYS A 59 -4.07 15.78 -5.07
CA CYS A 59 -2.76 15.52 -4.50
C CYS A 59 -2.86 15.78 -2.99
N GLU A 60 -2.45 14.81 -2.19
CA GLU A 60 -2.51 14.89 -0.74
C GLU A 60 -1.12 14.69 -0.10
N GLU A 61 -0.90 15.36 1.01
CA GLU A 61 0.08 14.97 2.01
C GLU A 61 -0.68 14.34 3.18
N ILE A 62 -0.42 13.07 3.46
CA ILE A 62 -1.10 12.29 4.49
C ILE A 62 -0.09 11.82 5.52
N ASP A 63 -0.24 12.28 6.75
CA ASP A 63 0.58 11.86 7.87
C ASP A 63 0.12 10.50 8.40
N LEU A 64 1.04 9.54 8.43
CA LEU A 64 0.86 8.19 8.96
C LEU A 64 1.70 7.95 10.23
N GLY A 65 2.21 9.02 10.86
CA GLY A 65 3.06 8.92 12.05
C GLY A 65 4.47 8.41 11.75
N GLU A 66 4.91 8.51 10.50
CA GLU A 66 6.22 8.04 10.05
C GLU A 66 7.31 9.09 10.29
N GLU A 67 8.50 8.65 10.72
CA GLU A 67 9.63 9.56 10.95
C GLU A 67 10.05 10.34 9.68
N GLY A 68 9.75 9.80 8.50
CA GLY A 68 10.01 10.44 7.21
C GLY A 68 9.05 11.59 6.86
N GLY A 69 8.05 11.85 7.70
CA GLY A 69 7.00 12.84 7.48
C GLY A 69 5.84 12.33 6.61
N PRO A 70 4.89 13.23 6.26
CA PRO A 70 3.70 12.88 5.49
C PRO A 70 4.03 12.28 4.12
N ARG A 71 3.23 11.29 3.71
CA ARG A 71 3.33 10.68 2.38
C ARG A 71 2.60 11.51 1.35
N GLN A 72 3.20 11.59 0.15
CA GLN A 72 2.51 12.09 -1.03
C GLN A 72 1.64 10.98 -1.62
N ILE A 73 0.34 11.23 -1.69
CA ILE A 73 -0.66 10.34 -2.26
C ILE A 73 -1.48 11.15 -3.26
N ALA A 74 -1.98 10.50 -4.30
CA ALA A 74 -2.96 11.11 -5.19
C ALA A 74 -4.19 10.22 -5.25
N SER A 75 -5.36 10.82 -5.04
CA SER A 75 -6.65 10.12 -4.99
C SER A 75 -7.58 10.57 -6.12
N GLY A 76 -8.38 9.63 -6.64
CA GLY A 76 -9.35 9.86 -7.71
C GLY A 76 -10.67 10.48 -7.24
N LEU A 77 -10.63 11.35 -6.23
CA LEU A 77 -11.82 11.77 -5.47
C LEU A 77 -12.42 13.10 -5.92
N LYS A 78 -11.83 13.78 -6.91
CA LYS A 78 -12.24 15.13 -7.36
C LYS A 78 -13.67 15.20 -7.93
N ALA A 79 -14.22 14.09 -8.41
CA ALA A 79 -15.61 14.03 -8.87
C ALA A 79 -16.63 13.99 -7.71
N HIS A 80 -16.19 13.71 -6.48
CA HIS A 80 -17.05 13.43 -5.34
C HIS A 80 -16.86 14.40 -4.16
N TYR A 81 -15.70 15.05 -4.07
CA TYR A 81 -15.32 15.93 -2.97
C TYR A 81 -14.65 17.20 -3.47
N GLY A 82 -14.72 18.28 -2.68
CA GLY A 82 -13.88 19.46 -2.82
C GLY A 82 -12.66 19.40 -1.90
N VAL A 83 -11.63 20.21 -2.16
CA VAL A 83 -10.38 20.25 -1.35
C VAL A 83 -10.66 20.47 0.14
N ASP A 84 -11.64 21.31 0.47
CA ASP A 84 -12.01 21.62 1.85
C ASP A 84 -12.59 20.42 2.61
N ASP A 85 -13.14 19.42 1.90
CA ASP A 85 -13.67 18.19 2.52
C ASP A 85 -12.55 17.21 2.93
N LEU A 86 -11.34 17.39 2.39
CA LEU A 86 -10.18 16.53 2.61
C LEU A 86 -9.33 17.02 3.79
N MET A 87 -9.18 18.32 3.94
CA MET A 87 -8.27 18.91 4.93
C MET A 87 -8.59 18.45 6.37
N GLY A 88 -7.58 17.92 7.07
CA GLY A 88 -7.69 17.47 8.47
C GLY A 88 -8.48 16.17 8.66
N ARG A 89 -8.95 15.52 7.59
CA ARG A 89 -9.72 14.29 7.68
C ARG A 89 -8.84 13.11 8.09
N LYS A 90 -9.31 12.30 9.04
CA LYS A 90 -8.76 10.96 9.30
C LYS A 90 -9.26 9.98 8.24
N VAL A 91 -8.33 9.26 7.62
CA VAL A 91 -8.60 8.31 6.54
C VAL A 91 -7.86 7.00 6.77
N LEU A 92 -8.27 5.95 6.09
CA LEU A 92 -7.49 4.71 6.00
C LEU A 92 -6.60 4.74 4.76
N VAL A 93 -5.33 4.35 4.92
CA VAL A 93 -4.33 4.35 3.85
C VAL A 93 -3.69 2.98 3.72
N LEU A 94 -3.71 2.41 2.53
CA LEU A 94 -2.89 1.25 2.18
C LEU A 94 -1.44 1.67 1.96
N ALA A 95 -0.59 1.39 2.95
CA ALA A 95 0.76 1.91 3.11
C ALA A 95 1.87 1.02 2.52
N ASN A 96 1.59 -0.22 2.13
CA ASN A 96 2.59 -1.13 1.54
C ASN A 96 2.48 -1.29 0.02
N LEU A 97 1.96 -0.27 -0.67
CA LEU A 97 2.02 -0.18 -2.12
C LEU A 97 3.37 0.36 -2.57
N LYS A 98 3.90 -0.22 -3.66
CA LYS A 98 5.06 0.35 -4.34
C LYS A 98 4.74 1.77 -4.82
N LYS A 99 5.61 2.73 -4.50
CA LYS A 99 5.52 4.10 -5.01
C LYS A 99 5.41 4.13 -6.54
N ARG A 100 4.45 4.88 -7.06
CA ARG A 100 4.23 5.10 -8.49
C ARG A 100 3.99 6.58 -8.77
N LYS A 101 4.08 6.97 -10.04
CA LYS A 101 3.66 8.30 -10.47
C LYS A 101 2.28 8.21 -11.12
N LEU A 102 1.36 9.06 -10.70
CA LEU A 102 0.05 9.25 -11.31
C LEU A 102 0.07 10.61 -12.00
N VAL A 103 0.06 10.62 -13.34
CA VAL A 103 0.17 11.83 -14.16
C VAL A 103 1.35 12.74 -13.71
N GLY A 104 2.51 12.12 -13.46
CA GLY A 104 3.72 12.82 -13.03
C GLY A 104 3.85 13.02 -11.51
N PHE A 105 2.74 13.05 -10.76
CA PHE A 105 2.76 13.22 -9.30
C PHE A 105 3.10 11.91 -8.56
N PRO A 106 4.04 11.91 -7.60
CA PRO A 106 4.37 10.74 -6.81
C PRO A 106 3.23 10.34 -5.86
N SER A 107 2.77 9.10 -5.95
CA SER A 107 1.81 8.50 -5.01
C SER A 107 2.44 7.29 -4.33
N HIS A 108 2.50 7.31 -3.00
CA HIS A 108 3.04 6.25 -2.14
C HIS A 108 2.00 5.76 -1.13
N GLY A 109 0.86 5.35 -1.66
CA GLY A 109 -0.23 4.77 -0.90
C GLY A 109 -1.51 4.85 -1.69
N MET A 110 -2.60 4.46 -1.05
CA MET A 110 -3.95 4.55 -1.60
C MET A 110 -4.90 4.80 -0.45
N VAL A 111 -5.75 5.82 -0.58
CA VAL A 111 -6.80 6.10 0.40
C VAL A 111 -7.94 5.12 0.17
N MET A 112 -8.35 4.39 1.22
CA MET A 112 -9.41 3.40 1.13
C MET A 112 -10.79 4.07 1.13
N CYS A 113 -11.59 3.76 0.11
CA CYS A 113 -12.96 4.26 -0.03
C CYS A 113 -13.93 3.12 -0.28
N ALA A 114 -15.18 3.29 0.14
CA ALA A 114 -16.30 2.44 -0.24
C ALA A 114 -16.96 3.00 -1.50
N VAL A 115 -17.23 2.12 -2.47
CA VAL A 115 -17.79 2.43 -3.78
C VAL A 115 -19.03 1.57 -3.98
N ASN A 116 -20.15 2.21 -4.28
CA ASN A 116 -21.38 1.47 -4.56
C ASN A 116 -21.28 0.70 -5.89
N GLU A 117 -22.20 -0.25 -6.10
CA GLU A 117 -22.15 -1.20 -7.23
C GLU A 117 -22.08 -0.53 -8.62
N ASP A 118 -22.73 0.62 -8.81
CA ASP A 118 -22.72 1.36 -10.08
C ASP A 118 -21.58 2.38 -10.21
N GLY A 119 -20.76 2.54 -9.17
CA GLY A 119 -19.63 3.46 -9.12
C GLY A 119 -20.00 4.95 -9.08
N SER A 120 -21.28 5.30 -8.92
CA SER A 120 -21.72 6.70 -8.88
C SER A 120 -21.43 7.38 -7.55
N LYS A 121 -21.30 6.62 -6.46
CA LYS A 121 -21.05 7.12 -5.11
C LYS A 121 -19.78 6.50 -4.53
N VAL A 122 -18.81 7.36 -4.22
CA VAL A 122 -17.56 7.02 -3.54
C VAL A 122 -17.51 7.74 -2.20
N VAL A 123 -17.32 6.99 -1.12
CA VAL A 123 -17.23 7.54 0.24
C VAL A 123 -16.00 7.06 0.99
N PHE A 124 -15.47 7.91 1.87
CA PHE A 124 -14.35 7.49 2.72
C PHE A 124 -14.75 6.35 3.65
N VAL A 125 -13.82 5.44 3.92
CA VAL A 125 -13.92 4.57 5.09
C VAL A 125 -13.27 5.28 6.26
N ASN A 126 -14.09 5.71 7.22
CA ASN A 126 -13.66 6.45 8.40
C ASN A 126 -13.18 5.49 9.49
N PRO A 127 -12.00 5.70 10.07
CA PRO A 127 -11.63 5.05 11.32
C PRO A 127 -12.44 5.61 12.50
N PRO A 128 -12.48 4.91 13.64
CA PRO A 128 -12.98 5.47 14.89
C PRO A 128 -12.26 6.75 15.31
N GLU A 129 -12.98 7.64 16.02
CA GLU A 129 -12.45 8.97 16.40
C GLU A 129 -11.20 8.89 17.27
N ASP A 130 -11.11 7.87 18.12
CA ASP A 130 -10.02 7.61 19.05
C ASP A 130 -8.83 6.88 18.42
N ALA A 131 -8.94 6.41 17.17
CA ALA A 131 -7.85 5.71 16.50
C ALA A 131 -6.64 6.64 16.29
N GLU A 132 -5.44 6.12 16.57
CA GLU A 132 -4.20 6.91 16.54
C GLU A 132 -3.64 7.02 15.13
N ILE A 133 -2.94 8.11 14.83
CA ILE A 133 -2.26 8.27 13.53
C ILE A 133 -1.14 7.23 13.44
N GLY A 134 -1.13 6.49 12.33
CA GLY A 134 -0.20 5.38 12.09
C GLY A 134 -0.66 4.05 12.65
N GLU A 135 -1.76 4.01 13.40
CA GLU A 135 -2.34 2.78 13.91
C GLU A 135 -2.72 1.84 12.75
N ARG A 136 -2.39 0.56 12.90
CA ARG A 136 -2.72 -0.46 11.92
C ARG A 136 -4.14 -0.94 12.11
N VAL A 137 -4.90 -0.99 11.02
CA VAL A 137 -6.24 -1.59 10.99
C VAL A 137 -6.13 -3.10 11.07
N MET A 138 -6.89 -3.70 11.97
CA MET A 138 -6.89 -5.12 12.26
C MET A 138 -8.23 -5.77 11.88
N VAL A 139 -8.18 -7.06 11.52
CA VAL A 139 -9.36 -7.89 11.26
C VAL A 139 -9.20 -9.17 12.07
N ASP A 140 -10.15 -9.45 12.96
CA ASP A 140 -10.07 -10.60 13.86
C ASP A 140 -9.96 -11.93 13.10
N GLY A 141 -9.10 -12.83 13.58
CA GLY A 141 -8.77 -14.08 12.91
C GLY A 141 -7.87 -13.98 11.67
N PHE A 142 -7.41 -12.78 11.29
CA PHE A 142 -6.44 -12.56 10.21
C PHE A 142 -5.17 -11.91 10.74
N ASP A 143 -4.46 -12.64 11.60
CA ASP A 143 -3.20 -12.18 12.18
C ASP A 143 -2.02 -12.40 11.22
N GLY A 144 -1.13 -11.41 11.15
CA GLY A 144 0.13 -11.57 10.41
C GLY A 144 0.83 -10.27 10.09
N GLU A 145 2.09 -10.41 9.71
CA GLU A 145 2.92 -9.30 9.25
C GLU A 145 2.50 -8.83 7.85
N PRO A 146 2.48 -7.51 7.59
CA PRO A 146 2.23 -6.98 6.26
C PRO A 146 3.27 -7.49 5.27
N ALA A 147 2.83 -7.72 4.03
CA ALA A 147 3.74 -8.06 2.96
C ALA A 147 4.58 -6.85 2.55
N THR A 148 5.79 -7.10 2.06
CA THR A 148 6.60 -6.07 1.40
C THR A 148 5.93 -5.58 0.11
N GLU A 149 6.23 -4.35 -0.32
CA GLU A 149 5.72 -3.79 -1.58
C GLU A 149 5.94 -4.70 -2.80
N ASN A 150 7.10 -5.38 -2.82
CA ASN A 150 7.45 -6.32 -3.88
C ASN A 150 6.59 -7.59 -3.85
N GLN A 151 6.23 -8.08 -2.66
CA GLN A 151 5.35 -9.24 -2.51
C GLN A 151 3.92 -8.88 -2.92
N ILE A 152 3.41 -7.71 -2.53
CA ILE A 152 2.09 -7.19 -2.95
C ILE A 152 1.97 -7.22 -4.48
N LEU A 153 2.96 -6.66 -5.17
CA LEU A 153 2.97 -6.59 -6.62
C LEU A 153 3.16 -7.95 -7.29
N LYS A 154 4.18 -8.72 -6.89
CA LYS A 154 4.55 -9.97 -7.58
C LYS A 154 3.52 -11.09 -7.37
N LYS A 155 2.87 -11.13 -6.21
CA LYS A 155 1.87 -12.18 -5.89
C LYS A 155 0.43 -11.77 -6.21
N LYS A 156 0.25 -10.56 -6.77
CA LYS A 156 -1.06 -9.96 -7.09
C LYS A 156 -2.01 -10.04 -5.89
N MET A 157 -1.53 -9.58 -4.73
CA MET A 157 -2.27 -9.74 -3.48
C MET A 157 -3.55 -8.91 -3.48
N LEU A 158 -3.52 -7.70 -4.06
CA LEU A 158 -4.71 -6.84 -4.15
C LEU A 158 -5.85 -7.55 -4.91
N ASP A 159 -5.56 -8.09 -6.10
CA ASP A 159 -6.52 -8.84 -6.92
C ASP A 159 -7.17 -10.03 -6.18
N LYS A 160 -6.50 -10.57 -5.15
CA LYS A 160 -6.97 -11.69 -4.34
C LYS A 160 -7.69 -11.28 -3.06
N ILE A 161 -7.43 -10.07 -2.56
CA ILE A 161 -7.93 -9.60 -1.26
C ILE A 161 -9.10 -8.63 -1.44
N PHE A 162 -9.03 -7.73 -2.43
CA PHE A 162 -10.04 -6.70 -2.66
C PHE A 162 -11.46 -7.24 -2.95
N PRO A 163 -11.65 -8.37 -3.66
CA PRO A 163 -12.99 -8.92 -3.86
C PRO A 163 -13.74 -9.29 -2.57
N ASP A 164 -13.01 -9.48 -1.48
CA ASP A 164 -13.55 -9.81 -0.15
C ASP A 164 -13.61 -8.58 0.79
N LEU A 165 -13.13 -7.41 0.36
CA LEU A 165 -13.21 -6.14 1.11
C LEU A 165 -14.47 -5.37 0.74
N LYS A 166 -15.44 -5.32 1.66
CA LYS A 166 -16.75 -4.74 1.41
C LYS A 166 -17.34 -4.12 2.67
N THR A 167 -18.31 -3.23 2.50
CA THR A 167 -19.15 -2.81 3.62
C THR A 167 -20.32 -3.77 3.83
N ASP A 168 -20.71 -3.99 5.08
CA ASP A 168 -21.92 -4.76 5.41
C ASP A 168 -23.20 -3.91 5.31
N GLU A 169 -24.33 -4.45 5.78
CA GLU A 169 -25.65 -3.78 5.75
C GLU A 169 -25.70 -2.50 6.61
N ASP A 170 -24.82 -2.41 7.62
CA ASP A 170 -24.71 -1.25 8.51
C ASP A 170 -23.63 -0.25 8.04
N GLY A 171 -22.98 -0.53 6.91
CA GLY A 171 -21.88 0.28 6.37
C GLY A 171 -20.54 0.05 7.08
N VAL A 172 -20.40 -0.99 7.90
CA VAL A 172 -19.13 -1.38 8.53
C VAL A 172 -18.20 -1.93 7.46
N ALA A 173 -16.96 -1.45 7.40
CA ALA A 173 -15.94 -2.03 6.54
C ALA A 173 -15.53 -3.42 7.04
N THR A 174 -15.55 -4.42 6.16
CA THR A 174 -15.27 -5.82 6.50
C THR A 174 -14.32 -6.47 5.50
N TYR A 175 -13.62 -7.51 5.96
CA TYR A 175 -12.97 -8.49 5.10
C TYR A 175 -13.61 -9.86 5.33
N LYS A 176 -14.18 -10.48 4.30
CA LYS A 176 -14.92 -11.76 4.41
C LYS A 176 -16.00 -11.73 5.52
N GLY A 177 -16.65 -10.58 5.68
CA GLY A 177 -17.69 -10.36 6.70
C GLY A 177 -17.16 -10.12 8.12
N VAL A 178 -15.84 -10.13 8.34
CA VAL A 178 -15.25 -9.79 9.63
C VAL A 178 -14.92 -8.29 9.67
N PRO A 179 -15.36 -7.54 10.70
CA PRO A 179 -15.12 -6.10 10.79
C PRO A 179 -13.65 -5.71 10.80
N MET A 180 -13.35 -4.63 10.08
CA MET A 180 -12.09 -3.89 10.18
C MET A 180 -12.17 -2.97 11.41
N THR A 181 -11.14 -3.00 12.25
CA THR A 181 -11.10 -2.32 13.55
C THR A 181 -9.81 -1.53 13.75
N ALA A 182 -9.93 -0.42 14.46
CA ALA A 182 -8.85 0.44 14.94
C ALA A 182 -9.36 1.19 16.18
N GLY A 183 -8.48 1.71 17.03
CA GLY A 183 -8.85 2.31 18.32
C GLY A 183 -9.75 1.37 19.12
N SER A 184 -10.87 1.89 19.62
CA SER A 184 -11.89 1.10 20.33
C SER A 184 -13.03 0.59 19.45
N GLY A 185 -13.01 0.83 18.13
CA GLY A 185 -14.20 0.70 17.29
C GLY A 185 -13.98 0.03 15.92
N LYS A 186 -15.04 0.09 15.11
CA LYS A 186 -15.07 -0.41 13.74
C LYS A 186 -14.85 0.72 12.75
N CYS A 187 -14.17 0.43 11.66
CA CYS A 187 -14.09 1.32 10.52
C CYS A 187 -15.42 1.33 9.76
N MET A 188 -15.94 2.50 9.42
CA MET A 188 -17.28 2.68 8.85
C MET A 188 -17.20 3.47 7.56
N ALA A 189 -17.91 3.05 6.52
CA ALA A 189 -18.12 3.92 5.36
C ALA A 189 -18.90 5.17 5.76
N GLN A 190 -18.48 6.32 5.27
CA GLN A 190 -19.16 7.58 5.51
C GLN A 190 -20.62 7.49 5.03
N ASP A 191 -21.51 8.11 5.80
CA ASP A 191 -22.96 8.07 5.64
C ASP A 191 -23.59 6.66 5.70
N GLY A 192 -22.83 5.65 6.18
CA GLY A 192 -23.31 4.27 6.28
C GLY A 192 -23.55 3.62 4.92
N LEU A 193 -22.69 3.89 3.92
CA LEU A 193 -22.82 3.26 2.60
C LEU A 193 -22.69 1.74 2.71
N ALA A 194 -23.83 1.06 2.65
CA ALA A 194 -23.94 -0.38 2.82
C ALA A 194 -23.67 -1.16 1.52
N ASN A 195 -23.24 -2.42 1.67
CA ASN A 195 -23.05 -3.38 0.57
C ASN A 195 -22.17 -2.87 -0.59
N ALA A 196 -21.19 -2.01 -0.27
CA ALA A 196 -20.28 -1.39 -1.22
C ALA A 196 -18.94 -2.12 -1.27
N GLU A 197 -18.26 -2.07 -2.42
CA GLU A 197 -16.90 -2.57 -2.55
C GLU A 197 -15.91 -1.58 -1.95
N ILE A 198 -14.84 -2.05 -1.31
CA ILE A 198 -13.79 -1.18 -0.77
C ILE A 198 -12.56 -1.25 -1.69
N SER A 199 -12.09 -0.09 -2.12
CA SER A 199 -10.92 0.07 -3.00
C SER A 199 -10.00 1.19 -2.55
#